data_AF-A0AAW9DKA7-F1
#
_entry.id   AF-A0AAW9DKA7-F1
#
_cell.length_a   1.000
_cell.length_b   1.000
_cell.length_c   1.000
_cell.angle_alpha   90.00
_cell.angle_beta   90.00
_cell.angle_gamma   90.00
#
_symmetry.space_group_name_H-M   'P 1'
#
loop_
_entity.id
_entity.type
_entity.pdbx_description
1 polymer ?
#
loop_
_entity_poly.entity_id
_entity_poly.type
_entity_poly.pdbx_seq_one_letter_code
_entity_poly.pdbx_strand_id
1 'polypeptide(L)'
;QCAEQNSEKELSTIFHTLAFTGLRKSELMALRWKDIDIQKGILSVNQTIVYGENNLMKFQTPKTQKSMRTISLDYKTLNVLKSWKIEKKKLIFPNKLNEDCLVFTNSDGSPH
;
A
#
# COMPACT_ATOMS: atom_id res chain seq x y z
N GLN A 1 22.41 -8.65 -5.38
CA GLN A 1 22.62 -7.94 -4.10
C GLN A 1 21.69 -6.74 -3.87
N CYS A 2 21.74 -5.62 -4.61
CA CYS A 2 20.84 -4.46 -4.34
C CYS A 2 19.35 -4.68 -4.70
N ALA A 3 19.05 -5.50 -5.70
CA ALA A 3 17.67 -5.82 -6.09
C ALA A 3 17.00 -6.80 -5.11
N GLU A 4 17.73 -7.83 -4.68
CA GLU A 4 17.24 -8.86 -3.75
C GLU A 4 16.94 -8.30 -2.35
N GLN A 5 17.77 -7.38 -1.84
CA GLN A 5 17.52 -6.73 -0.55
C GLN A 5 16.26 -5.85 -0.56
N ASN A 6 15.92 -5.25 -1.71
CA ASN A 6 14.69 -4.46 -1.84
C ASN A 6 13.45 -5.35 -1.87
N SER A 7 13.50 -6.51 -2.53
CA SER A 7 12.38 -7.46 -2.53
C SER A 7 12.10 -8.03 -1.13
N GLU A 8 13.13 -8.32 -0.34
CA GLU A 8 12.95 -8.80 1.04
C GLU A 8 12.31 -7.74 1.95
N LYS A 9 12.76 -6.48 1.83
CA LYS A 9 12.21 -5.36 2.61
C LYS A 9 10.76 -5.05 2.21
N GLU A 10 10.43 -5.13 0.92
CA GLU A 10 9.06 -4.97 0.43
C GLU A 10 8.15 -6.07 0.99
N LEU A 11 8.54 -7.34 0.87
CA LEU A 11 7.79 -8.48 1.41
C LEU A 11 7.59 -8.37 2.93
N SER A 12 8.64 -8.03 3.68
CA SER A 12 8.54 -7.80 5.12
C SER A 12 7.56 -6.68 5.47
N THR A 13 7.58 -5.57 4.71
CA THR A 13 6.65 -4.45 4.87
C THR A 13 5.21 -4.86 4.55
N ILE A 14 5.01 -5.67 3.50
CA ILE A 14 3.70 -6.24 3.12
C ILE A 14 3.15 -7.08 4.27
N PHE A 15 3.90 -8.05 4.76
CA PHE A 15 3.45 -8.95 5.82
C PHE A 15 3.22 -8.21 7.14
N HIS A 16 4.09 -7.27 7.51
CA HIS A 16 3.88 -6.41 8.68
C HIS A 16 2.58 -5.63 8.54
N THR A 17 2.37 -4.98 7.39
CA THR A 17 1.16 -4.18 7.18
C THR A 17 -0.10 -5.05 7.27
N LEU A 18 -0.13 -6.22 6.62
CA LEU A 18 -1.26 -7.15 6.72
C LEU A 18 -1.52 -7.58 8.17
N ALA A 19 -0.48 -7.99 8.89
CA ALA A 19 -0.60 -8.52 10.23
C ALA A 19 -1.11 -7.48 11.24
N PHE A 20 -0.65 -6.23 11.15
CA PHE A 20 -0.96 -5.19 12.12
C PHE A 20 -2.14 -4.28 11.74
N THR A 21 -2.63 -4.37 10.49
CA THR A 21 -3.82 -3.60 10.06
C THR A 21 -5.03 -4.48 9.78
N GLY A 22 -4.86 -5.79 9.56
CA GLY A 22 -5.95 -6.68 9.16
C GLY A 22 -6.53 -6.34 7.78
N LEU A 23 -5.75 -5.67 6.92
CA LEU A 23 -6.12 -5.48 5.52
C LEU A 23 -6.23 -6.84 4.82
N ARG A 24 -7.20 -6.94 3.91
CA ARG A 24 -7.23 -8.05 2.97
C ARG A 24 -6.19 -7.84 1.86
N LYS A 25 -5.69 -8.95 1.30
CA LYS A 25 -5.23 -9.11 -0.09
C LYS A 25 -5.34 -7.84 -0.95
N SER A 26 -6.56 -7.69 -1.44
CA SER A 26 -6.94 -6.72 -2.45
C SER A 26 -7.05 -5.29 -1.93
N GLU A 27 -7.24 -5.09 -0.63
CA GLU A 27 -7.23 -3.77 0.01
C GLU A 27 -5.79 -3.25 0.11
N LEU A 28 -4.84 -4.11 0.50
CA LEU A 28 -3.42 -3.78 0.55
C LEU A 28 -2.88 -3.38 -0.82
N MET A 29 -3.21 -4.17 -1.86
CA MET A 29 -2.75 -3.89 -3.22
C MET A 29 -3.36 -2.61 -3.80
N ALA A 30 -4.53 -2.20 -3.30
CA ALA A 30 -5.18 -0.97 -3.68
C ALA A 30 -4.69 0.24 -2.87
N LEU A 31 -3.93 0.04 -1.81
CA LEU A 31 -3.57 1.09 -0.85
C LEU A 31 -2.67 2.14 -1.52
N ARG A 32 -3.06 3.41 -1.45
CA ARG A 32 -2.26 4.54 -1.94
C ARG A 32 -1.64 5.31 -0.80
N TRP A 33 -0.61 6.10 -1.09
CA TRP A 33 0.03 6.95 -0.06
C TRP A 33 -0.93 7.95 0.57
N LYS A 34 -1.88 8.51 -0.20
CA LYS A 34 -2.94 9.40 0.32
C LYS A 34 -3.87 8.75 1.32
N ASP A 35 -3.98 7.43 1.31
CA ASP A 35 -4.84 6.68 2.23
C ASP A 35 -4.19 6.56 3.63
N ILE A 36 -2.91 6.94 3.78
CA ILE A 36 -2.17 6.87 5.05
C ILE A 36 -1.91 8.30 5.56
N ASP A 37 -2.61 8.70 6.62
CA ASP A 37 -2.33 9.94 7.34
C ASP A 37 -1.31 9.66 8.45
N ILE A 38 -0.06 9.97 8.14
CA ILE A 38 1.09 9.77 9.02
C ILE A 38 1.04 10.66 10.26
N GLN A 39 0.42 11.85 10.18
CA GLN A 39 0.34 12.79 11.30
C GLN A 39 -0.68 12.30 12.32
N LYS A 40 -1.83 11.83 11.85
CA LYS A 40 -2.89 11.30 12.70
C LYS A 40 -2.68 9.83 13.08
N GLY A 41 -1.75 9.15 12.42
CA GLY A 41 -1.47 7.74 12.67
C GLY A 41 -2.62 6.84 12.23
N ILE A 42 -3.22 7.11 11.07
CA ILE A 42 -4.39 6.38 10.58
C ILE A 42 -4.21 5.92 9.13
N LEU A 43 -4.86 4.80 8.80
CA LEU A 43 -4.99 4.26 7.45
C LEU A 43 -6.47 4.16 7.08
N SER A 44 -6.83 4.68 5.91
CA SER A 44 -8.21 4.63 5.40
C SER A 44 -8.36 3.55 4.33
N VAL A 45 -9.31 2.64 4.52
CA VAL A 45 -9.62 1.58 3.56
C VAL A 45 -10.74 2.04 2.65
N ASN A 46 -10.38 2.68 1.55
CA ASN A 46 -11.34 3.34 0.64
C ASN A 46 -11.57 2.59 -0.66
N GLN A 47 -10.74 1.59 -0.96
CA GLN A 47 -10.68 0.94 -2.26
C GLN A 47 -10.12 -0.49 -2.16
N THR A 48 -10.48 -1.29 -3.14
CA THR A 48 -9.98 -2.66 -3.34
C THR A 48 -9.68 -2.87 -4.81
N ILE A 49 -8.75 -3.77 -5.11
CA ILE A 49 -8.54 -4.27 -6.47
C ILE A 49 -9.42 -5.50 -6.69
N VAL A 50 -10.04 -5.57 -7.85
CA VAL A 50 -10.71 -6.78 -8.33
C VAL A 50 -10.27 -7.07 -9.76
N TYR A 51 -10.27 -8.35 -10.12
CA TYR A 51 -10.04 -8.80 -11.48
C TYR A 51 -11.38 -9.16 -12.09
N GLY A 52 -11.74 -8.49 -13.19
CA GLY A 52 -12.96 -8.77 -13.94
C GLY A 52 -12.74 -9.87 -14.99
N GLU A 53 -13.73 -10.02 -15.88
CA GLU A 53 -13.59 -10.85 -17.06
C GLU A 53 -12.34 -10.44 -17.86
N ASN A 54 -11.62 -11.43 -18.39
CA ASN A 54 -10.34 -11.30 -19.09
C ASN A 54 -9.15 -10.85 -18.21
N ASN A 55 -9.19 -11.07 -16.89
CA ASN A 55 -8.14 -10.67 -15.94
C ASN A 55 -7.84 -9.17 -15.92
N LEU A 56 -8.79 -8.34 -16.37
CA LEU A 56 -8.64 -6.90 -16.33
C LEU A 56 -8.79 -6.40 -14.88
N MET A 57 -7.70 -5.85 -14.37
CA MET A 57 -7.65 -5.25 -13.04
C MET A 57 -8.48 -3.96 -12.99
N LYS A 58 -9.32 -3.83 -11.97
CA LYS A 58 -10.15 -2.64 -11.72
C LYS A 58 -10.03 -2.23 -10.25
N PHE A 59 -9.88 -0.93 -10.02
CA PHE A 59 -10.12 -0.33 -8.71
C PHE A 59 -11.62 -0.22 -8.49
N GLN A 60 -12.08 -0.69 -7.34
CA GLN A 60 -13.46 -0.50 -6.90
C GLN A 60 -13.49 0.14 -5.53
N THR A 61 -14.44 1.03 -5.33
CA THR A 61 -14.89 1.36 -3.97
C THR A 61 -15.48 0.09 -3.37
N PRO A 62 -15.23 -0.19 -2.08
CA PRO A 62 -15.69 -1.44 -1.52
C PRO A 62 -17.24 -1.46 -1.55
N LYS A 63 -17.82 -2.62 -1.86
CA LYS A 63 -19.21 -2.78 -2.33
C LYS A 63 -20.30 -2.17 -1.44
N THR A 64 -19.98 -1.84 -0.19
CA THR A 64 -20.90 -1.18 0.75
C THR A 64 -20.18 -0.10 1.55
N GLN A 65 -20.88 0.95 1.99
CA GLN A 65 -20.28 1.98 2.85
C GLN A 65 -19.70 1.40 4.16
N LYS A 66 -20.28 0.30 4.67
CA LYS A 66 -19.78 -0.41 5.87
C LYS A 66 -18.36 -0.98 5.72
N SER A 67 -17.90 -1.21 4.49
CA SER A 67 -16.54 -1.70 4.25
C SER A 67 -15.48 -0.60 4.21
N MET A 68 -15.90 0.67 4.09
CA MET A 68 -15.01 1.80 4.29
C MET A 68 -14.75 1.96 5.79
N ARG A 69 -13.48 1.97 6.19
CA ARG A 69 -13.09 2.05 7.60
C ARG A 69 -11.77 2.79 7.74
N THR A 70 -11.57 3.35 8.92
CA THR A 70 -10.29 3.90 9.35
C THR A 70 -9.66 2.97 10.38
N ILE A 71 -8.37 2.70 10.23
CA ILE A 71 -7.58 1.81 11.07
C ILE A 71 -6.51 2.66 11.74
N SER A 72 -6.48 2.66 13.07
CA SER A 72 -5.38 3.29 13.83
C SER A 72 -4.10 2.47 13.65
N LEU A 73 -3.00 3.15 13.36
CA LEU A 73 -1.69 2.57 13.20
C LEU A 73 -0.87 2.79 14.46
N ASP A 74 -0.25 1.73 14.97
CA ASP A 74 0.73 1.87 16.04
C ASP A 74 2.01 2.56 15.54
N TYR A 75 2.81 3.05 16.50
CA TYR A 75 4.05 3.75 16.18
C TYR A 75 5.01 2.89 15.35
N LYS A 76 5.05 1.57 15.61
CA LYS A 76 5.90 0.63 14.88
C LYS A 76 5.49 0.53 13.41
N THR A 77 4.20 0.36 13.12
CA THR A 77 3.69 0.28 11.74
C THR A 77 3.89 1.59 10.99
N LEU A 78 3.69 2.72 11.65
CA LEU A 78 3.99 4.03 11.05
C LEU A 78 5.46 4.15 10.64
N ASN A 79 6.38 3.72 11.49
CA ASN A 79 7.81 3.77 11.19
C ASN A 79 8.20 2.81 10.05
N VAL A 80 7.61 1.61 10.02
CA VAL A 80 7.78 0.66 8.90
C VAL A 80 7.33 1.31 7.59
N LEU A 81 6.13 1.88 7.53
CA LEU A 81 5.59 2.53 6.34
C LEU A 81 6.38 3.79 5.93
N LYS A 82 6.87 4.58 6.89
CA LYS A 82 7.76 5.73 6.62
C LYS A 82 9.08 5.29 6.01
N SER A 83 9.73 4.28 6.59
CA SER A 83 10.98 3.74 6.06
C SER A 83 10.76 3.22 4.64
N TRP A 84 9.65 2.52 4.41
CA TRP A 84 9.27 2.03 3.09
C TRP A 84 9.06 3.18 2.07
N LYS A 85 8.36 4.26 2.44
CA LYS A 85 8.17 5.43 1.56
C LYS A 85 9.50 6.03 1.12
N ILE A 86 10.49 6.07 2.01
CA ILE A 86 11.84 6.57 1.70
C ILE A 86 12.56 5.64 0.71
N GLU A 87 12.50 4.32 0.88
CA GLU A 87 13.12 3.39 -0.08
C GLU A 87 12.43 3.46 -1.45
N LYS A 88 11.10 3.52 -1.50
CA LYS A 88 10.36 3.66 -2.76
C LYS A 88 10.75 4.93 -3.53
N LYS A 89 11.01 6.05 -2.84
CA LYS A 89 11.53 7.29 -3.46
C LYS A 89 12.93 7.14 -4.06
N LYS A 90 13.74 6.18 -3.60
CA LYS A 90 15.05 5.89 -4.20
C LYS A 90 14.92 5.03 -5.45
N LEU A 91 13.92 4.14 -5.48
CA LEU A 91 13.66 3.22 -6.59
C LEU A 91 12.93 3.89 -7.75
N ILE A 92 11.94 4.71 -7.43
CA ILE A 92 11.15 5.50 -8.39
C ILE A 92 11.72 6.91 -8.34
N PHE A 93 12.14 7.47 -9.48
CA PHE A 93 12.65 8.86 -9.55
C PHE A 93 11.81 9.80 -8.66
N PRO A 94 12.43 10.62 -7.79
CA PRO A 94 11.74 11.35 -6.72
C PRO A 94 10.51 12.15 -7.17
N ASN A 95 10.54 12.66 -8.40
CA ASN A 95 9.47 13.47 -8.99
C ASN A 95 8.27 12.67 -9.51
N LYS A 96 8.31 11.33 -9.46
CA LYS A 96 7.22 10.44 -9.89
C LYS A 96 6.42 9.85 -8.72
N LEU A 97 6.95 9.85 -7.50
CA LEU A 97 6.19 9.37 -6.34
C LEU A 97 5.26 10.47 -5.83
N ASN A 98 3.97 10.29 -6.02
CA ASN A 98 2.92 11.19 -5.53
C ASN A 98 1.93 10.44 -4.61
N GLU A 99 0.98 11.18 -4.05
CA GLU A 99 0.02 10.63 -3.08
C GLU A 99 -1.01 9.67 -3.72
N ASP A 100 -1.19 9.70 -5.04
CA ASP A 100 -2.01 8.73 -5.79
C ASP A 100 -1.26 7.45 -6.15
N CYS A 101 0.05 7.39 -5.95
CA CYS A 101 0.80 6.17 -6.15
C CYS A 101 0.41 5.11 -5.12
N LEU A 102 0.34 3.87 -5.59
CA LEU A 102 0.20 2.69 -4.75
C LEU A 102 1.41 2.56 -3.81
N VAL A 103 1.15 2.05 -2.61
CA VAL A 103 2.18 1.79 -1.59
C VAL A 103 3.08 0.62 -2.01
N PHE A 104 2.49 -0.41 -2.62
CA PHE A 104 3.17 -1.61 -3.11
C PHE A 104 2.94 -1.74 -4.62
N THR A 105 4.02 -1.74 -5.39
CA THR A 105 3.95 -1.83 -6.87
C THR A 105 5.13 -2.59 -7.42
N ASN A 106 4.89 -3.24 -8.56
CA ASN A 106 5.92 -3.66 -9.49
C ASN A 106 6.71 -2.46 -10.04
N SER A 107 7.79 -2.76 -10.76
CA SER A 107 8.69 -1.78 -11.38
C SER A 107 8.01 -0.92 -12.45
N ASP A 108 6.94 -1.42 -13.07
CA ASP A 108 6.11 -0.71 -14.06
C ASP A 108 5.00 0.15 -13.44
N GLY A 109 4.86 0.12 -12.11
CA GLY A 109 3.83 0.86 -11.36
C GLY A 109 2.49 0.13 -11.23
N SER A 110 2.35 -1.08 -11.79
CA SER A 110 1.21 -1.95 -11.52
C SER A 110 1.24 -2.46 -10.07
N PRO A 111 0.09 -2.82 -9.46
CA PRO A 111 0.09 -3.40 -8.11
C PRO A 111 0.94 -4.66 -8.04
N HIS A 112 1.58 -4.87 -6.88
CA HIS A 112 2.41 -6.04 -6.61
C HIS A 112 1.62 -7.37 -6.62
#